data_AF-A0A5R9E0H6-F1
#
_entry.id   AF-A0A5R9E0H6-F1
#
_cell.length_a   1.000
_cell.length_b   1.000
_cell.length_c   1.000
_cell.angle_alpha   90.00
_cell.angle_beta   90.00
_cell.angle_gamma   90.00
#
_symmetry.space_group_name_H-M   'P 1'
#
loop_
_entity.id
_entity.type
_entity.pdbx_description
1 polymer ?
#
loop_
_entity_poly.entity_id
_entity_poly.type
_entity_poly.pdbx_seq_one_letter_code
_entity_poly.pdbx_strand_id
1 'polypeptide(L)'
;MKKFIKLITLPTLALLLVACQSSTEEQPAESAPAESTEQVSTESTESTESTSGDAESEATEESGAEQGSEESDAAASDNGEGTTEEGESATEDTEEASETAATFAFYVSGEEAPIAEFSVEDAEGLSVLEALESNEELTFNFNETEGVVDSIEGYENDYTVGNTWTYVYNGEYAQLGVVSQTLEAGDEIDWYYGTIDEIPINVVPE
;
A
#
# COMPACT_ATOMS: atom_id res chain seq x y z
N MET A 1 23.34 -38.38 22.43
CA MET A 1 23.79 -39.54 21.62
C MET A 1 22.58 -40.22 20.98
N LYS A 2 22.38 -40.07 19.66
CA LYS A 2 22.02 -41.13 18.68
C LYS A 2 21.82 -40.49 17.29
N LYS A 3 22.86 -40.49 16.44
CA LYS A 3 23.17 -41.39 15.29
C LYS A 3 22.51 -40.96 13.96
N PHE A 4 23.37 -40.41 13.09
CA PHE A 4 23.42 -40.38 11.63
C PHE A 4 22.36 -41.14 10.81
N ILE A 5 21.83 -40.48 9.76
CA ILE A 5 21.46 -40.99 8.42
C ILE A 5 21.24 -39.72 7.55
N LYS A 6 21.61 -39.55 6.29
CA LYS A 6 22.57 -40.15 5.36
C LYS A 6 22.48 -39.26 4.11
N LEU A 7 23.61 -38.69 3.73
CA LEU A 7 23.90 -38.03 2.45
C LEU A 7 23.26 -38.77 1.26
N ILE A 8 22.41 -38.10 0.47
CA ILE A 8 22.05 -38.53 -0.89
C ILE A 8 22.26 -37.36 -1.85
N THR A 9 23.27 -37.59 -2.68
CA THR A 9 23.77 -36.81 -3.80
C THR A 9 22.83 -36.96 -5.02
N LEU A 10 22.57 -35.82 -5.68
CA LEU A 10 22.25 -35.53 -7.12
C LEU A 10 21.87 -36.67 -8.10
N PRO A 11 21.00 -36.38 -9.10
CA PRO A 11 21.55 -35.86 -10.35
C PRO A 11 20.75 -34.74 -11.04
N THR A 12 21.52 -33.90 -11.74
CA THR A 12 21.17 -32.97 -12.83
C THR A 12 20.18 -33.52 -13.86
N LEU A 13 19.24 -32.68 -14.31
CA LEU A 13 18.67 -32.79 -15.66
C LEU A 13 18.62 -31.41 -16.31
N ALA A 14 19.51 -31.21 -17.29
CA ALA A 14 19.47 -30.11 -18.23
C ALA A 14 18.29 -30.30 -19.20
N LEU A 15 17.52 -29.25 -19.42
CA LEU A 15 16.63 -29.14 -20.57
C LEU A 15 16.96 -27.84 -21.30
N LEU A 16 17.85 -27.98 -22.29
CA LEU A 16 18.05 -27.01 -23.36
C LEU A 16 16.78 -27.00 -24.21
N LEU A 17 16.03 -25.90 -24.18
CA LEU A 17 15.12 -25.57 -25.28
C LEU A 17 15.77 -24.51 -26.17
N VAL A 18 16.24 -25.02 -27.31
CA VAL A 18 16.57 -24.29 -28.52
C VAL A 18 15.33 -23.52 -29.00
N ALA A 19 15.39 -22.20 -28.93
CA ALA A 19 14.60 -21.34 -29.81
C ALA A 19 15.52 -20.85 -30.93
N CYS A 20 15.45 -21.53 -32.07
CA CYS A 20 15.96 -21.00 -33.31
C CYS A 20 15.01 -19.89 -33.80
N GLN A 21 15.63 -18.85 -34.36
CA GLN A 21 15.15 -18.07 -35.51
C GLN A 21 14.43 -16.74 -35.22
N SER A 22 15.22 -15.67 -35.19
CA SER A 22 15.23 -14.71 -36.32
C SER A 22 16.43 -13.77 -36.19
N SER A 23 17.38 -13.97 -37.11
CA SER A 23 18.57 -13.14 -37.30
C SER A 23 18.20 -11.69 -37.61
N THR A 24 18.85 -10.75 -36.93
CA THR A 24 19.29 -9.47 -37.50
C THR A 24 20.41 -8.95 -36.60
N GLU A 25 21.64 -9.28 -37.00
CA GLU A 25 22.86 -8.56 -36.63
C GLU A 25 23.33 -7.90 -37.92
N GLU A 26 23.31 -6.56 -37.98
CA GLU A 26 24.34 -5.77 -38.65
C GLU A 26 24.47 -4.43 -37.91
N GLN A 27 25.58 -4.30 -37.19
CA GLN A 27 26.22 -3.06 -36.77
C GLN A 27 27.46 -2.87 -37.69
N PRO A 28 28.23 -1.78 -37.64
CA PRO A 28 28.01 -0.34 -37.85
C PRO A 28 28.67 0.15 -39.17
N ALA A 29 28.45 1.40 -39.55
CA ALA A 29 29.43 2.15 -40.34
C ALA A 29 29.52 3.61 -39.85
N GLU A 30 30.66 3.87 -39.22
CA GLU A 30 31.29 5.15 -38.91
C GLU A 30 31.45 6.04 -40.16
N SER A 31 31.11 7.33 -40.04
CA SER A 31 31.75 8.45 -40.75
C SER A 31 31.20 9.79 -40.23
N ALA A 32 32.05 10.57 -39.55
CA ALA A 32 31.90 12.02 -39.35
C ALA A 32 32.64 12.76 -40.51
N PRO A 33 32.81 14.10 -40.53
CA PRO A 33 32.05 15.25 -39.98
C PRO A 33 31.83 16.36 -41.05
N ALA A 34 31.46 17.58 -40.59
CA ALA A 34 31.46 18.90 -41.25
C ALA A 34 30.13 19.30 -41.92
N GLU A 35 29.62 20.53 -41.82
CA GLU A 35 30.17 21.82 -41.41
C GLU A 35 29.03 22.85 -41.25
N SER A 36 29.29 23.95 -40.52
CA SER A 36 28.79 25.33 -40.75
C SER A 36 27.28 25.63 -40.63
N THR A 37 26.78 26.69 -39.99
CA THR A 37 27.35 27.92 -39.41
C THR A 37 26.24 28.62 -38.60
N GLU A 38 26.61 29.27 -37.49
CA GLU A 38 26.15 30.58 -36.97
C GLU A 38 24.63 30.98 -37.06
N GLN A 39 23.93 31.47 -36.02
CA GLN A 39 24.20 32.72 -35.29
C GLN A 39 23.43 32.85 -33.96
N VAL A 40 23.98 33.73 -33.14
CA VAL A 40 23.63 34.18 -31.79
C VAL A 40 22.73 35.43 -31.79
N SER A 41 21.96 35.66 -30.71
CA SER A 41 21.60 36.94 -30.04
C SER A 41 20.16 36.86 -29.49
N THR A 42 19.91 36.71 -28.18
CA THR A 42 19.83 37.74 -27.11
C THR A 42 18.89 38.93 -27.41
N GLU A 43 17.77 39.03 -26.69
CA GLU A 43 17.48 40.10 -25.71
C GLU A 43 16.03 40.02 -25.18
N SER A 44 15.89 40.38 -23.91
CA SER A 44 14.75 40.43 -22.99
C SER A 44 13.59 41.37 -23.36
N THR A 45 12.43 41.16 -22.73
CA THR A 45 11.59 42.15 -21.96
C THR A 45 10.21 41.51 -21.69
N GLU A 46 9.88 41.23 -20.43
CA GLU A 46 9.02 42.05 -19.54
C GLU A 46 7.53 42.07 -19.96
N SER A 47 6.67 41.51 -19.11
CA SER A 47 5.39 42.11 -18.69
C SER A 47 4.86 41.37 -17.46
N THR A 48 5.05 42.02 -16.31
CA THR A 48 4.22 41.91 -15.11
C THR A 48 2.84 42.53 -15.38
N GLU A 49 1.75 42.00 -14.80
CA GLU A 49 0.84 42.75 -13.91
C GLU A 49 -0.27 41.84 -13.36
N SER A 50 -0.59 42.10 -12.09
CA SER A 50 -1.38 41.37 -11.11
C SER A 50 -2.87 41.76 -11.11
N THR A 51 -3.59 41.24 -10.09
CA THR A 51 -4.78 41.82 -9.41
C THR A 51 -6.12 41.21 -9.85
N SER A 52 -7.13 40.96 -9.01
CA SER A 52 -7.36 40.86 -7.56
C SER A 52 -8.78 40.26 -7.43
N GLY A 53 -9.11 39.65 -6.29
CA GLY A 53 -10.41 38.99 -6.05
C GLY A 53 -11.60 39.94 -5.88
N ASP A 54 -12.78 39.36 -5.74
CA ASP A 54 -13.91 39.90 -4.98
C ASP A 54 -14.91 38.77 -4.62
N ALA A 55 -15.60 38.98 -3.50
CA ALA A 55 -16.53 38.07 -2.86
C ALA A 55 -18.00 38.49 -3.13
N GLU A 56 -18.91 37.63 -2.67
CA GLU A 56 -20.26 37.94 -2.14
C GLU A 56 -21.52 37.55 -2.98
N SER A 57 -22.25 36.59 -2.36
CA SER A 57 -23.71 36.38 -2.17
C SER A 57 -24.76 36.40 -3.29
N GLU A 58 -25.64 35.39 -3.24
CA GLU A 58 -27.13 35.42 -3.03
C GLU A 58 -27.61 33.92 -3.00
N ALA A 59 -28.27 33.37 -1.97
CA ALA A 59 -29.72 33.39 -1.62
C ALA A 59 -30.64 33.09 -2.84
N THR A 60 -31.70 32.26 -2.88
CA THR A 60 -32.55 31.54 -1.92
C THR A 60 -33.60 30.71 -2.72
N GLU A 61 -34.05 29.58 -2.14
CA GLU A 61 -35.39 28.91 -2.20
C GLU A 61 -36.00 28.33 -3.52
N GLU A 62 -36.31 27.03 -3.51
CA GLU A 62 -37.61 26.40 -3.90
C GLU A 62 -37.58 24.92 -3.40
N SER A 63 -38.31 24.54 -2.34
CA SER A 63 -39.70 24.04 -2.24
C SER A 63 -39.90 22.56 -2.60
N GLY A 64 -40.57 21.80 -1.71
CA GLY A 64 -41.53 20.77 -2.14
C GLY A 64 -41.50 19.37 -1.51
N ALA A 65 -42.34 19.19 -0.48
CA ALA A 65 -43.26 18.06 -0.25
C ALA A 65 -42.75 16.64 0.14
N GLU A 66 -42.82 16.38 1.45
CA GLU A 66 -43.64 15.35 2.14
C GLU A 66 -44.20 14.11 1.39
N GLN A 67 -44.07 12.94 2.05
CA GLN A 67 -45.12 11.96 2.39
C GLN A 67 -45.03 10.52 1.80
N GLY A 68 -45.19 9.51 2.69
CA GLY A 68 -45.68 8.15 2.40
C GLY A 68 -44.83 7.01 2.97
N SER A 69 -45.16 6.49 4.18
CA SER A 69 -45.84 5.20 4.48
C SER A 69 -45.00 3.94 4.19
N GLU A 70 -44.60 3.15 5.20
CA GLU A 70 -45.33 1.97 5.76
C GLU A 70 -45.40 0.81 4.73
N GLU A 71 -45.03 -0.47 4.94
CA GLU A 71 -44.97 -1.38 6.09
C GLU A 71 -44.08 -2.63 5.76
N SER A 72 -43.87 -3.47 6.79
CA SER A 72 -43.80 -4.97 6.75
C SER A 72 -42.58 -5.65 6.08
N ASP A 73 -41.99 -6.74 6.58
CA ASP A 73 -42.52 -7.83 7.40
C ASP A 73 -41.38 -8.56 8.14
N ALA A 74 -41.75 -9.34 9.16
CA ALA A 74 -40.87 -10.15 9.98
C ALA A 74 -40.65 -11.54 9.37
N ALA A 75 -39.48 -12.15 9.58
CA ALA A 75 -39.36 -13.60 9.72
C ALA A 75 -38.03 -14.00 10.35
N ALA A 76 -38.13 -14.66 11.50
CA ALA A 76 -37.06 -15.38 12.17
C ALA A 76 -36.86 -16.78 11.55
N SER A 77 -35.62 -17.26 11.55
CA SER A 77 -35.22 -18.68 11.61
C SER A 77 -33.72 -18.66 11.94
N ASP A 78 -33.27 -18.98 13.16
CA ASP A 78 -33.18 -20.33 13.74
C ASP A 78 -32.68 -21.37 12.73
N ASN A 79 -31.39 -21.76 12.84
CA ASN A 79 -30.99 -23.14 13.18
C ASN A 79 -29.46 -23.33 13.22
N GLY A 80 -28.95 -23.86 14.34
CA GLY A 80 -27.87 -24.87 14.45
C GLY A 80 -26.42 -24.40 14.27
N GLU A 81 -25.59 -24.39 15.32
CA GLU A 81 -24.89 -25.56 15.90
C GLU A 81 -23.90 -26.22 14.93
N GLY A 82 -22.61 -26.12 15.23
CA GLY A 82 -21.62 -27.05 14.69
C GLY A 82 -20.20 -26.52 14.61
N THR A 83 -19.41 -26.91 15.60
CA THR A 83 -18.01 -27.32 15.45
C THR A 83 -16.94 -26.24 15.57
N THR A 84 -16.40 -26.21 16.78
CA THR A 84 -15.02 -25.94 17.16
C THR A 84 -14.05 -26.63 16.21
N GLU A 85 -13.26 -25.86 15.47
CA GLU A 85 -11.97 -26.29 14.96
C GLU A 85 -10.93 -25.38 15.64
N GLU A 86 -10.15 -25.98 16.54
CA GLU A 86 -8.93 -25.39 17.07
C GLU A 86 -7.97 -25.21 15.88
N GLY A 87 -7.99 -24.01 15.30
CA GLY A 87 -6.96 -23.53 14.40
C GLY A 87 -5.72 -23.23 15.21
N GLU A 88 -4.74 -24.11 15.07
CA GLU A 88 -3.41 -24.06 15.64
C GLU A 88 -2.80 -22.67 15.38
N SER A 89 -2.76 -21.85 16.44
CA SER A 89 -2.08 -20.56 16.47
C SER A 89 -0.66 -20.76 15.96
N ALA A 90 -0.37 -20.21 14.78
CA ALA A 90 0.99 -19.99 14.36
C ALA A 90 1.62 -19.04 15.37
N THR A 91 2.41 -19.59 16.28
CA THR A 91 3.30 -18.80 17.12
C THR A 91 4.45 -18.36 16.22
N GLU A 92 4.26 -17.22 15.56
CA GLU A 92 5.41 -16.41 15.19
C GLU A 92 6.00 -15.84 16.48
N ASP A 93 7.32 -15.67 16.47
CA ASP A 93 8.10 -15.20 17.60
C ASP A 93 7.78 -13.71 17.77
N THR A 94 6.59 -13.40 18.32
CA THR A 94 6.24 -12.05 18.76
C THR A 94 7.12 -11.78 19.97
N GLU A 95 8.32 -11.26 19.72
CA GLU A 95 9.09 -10.59 20.77
C GLU A 95 8.16 -9.55 21.40
N GLU A 96 7.87 -9.68 22.70
CA GLU A 96 6.95 -8.79 23.41
C GLU A 96 7.44 -7.35 23.25
N ALA A 97 6.76 -6.60 22.38
CA ALA A 97 7.07 -5.22 22.05
C ALA A 97 7.02 -4.35 23.30
N SER A 98 7.95 -3.40 23.43
CA SER A 98 7.87 -2.45 24.54
C SER A 98 6.61 -1.58 24.39
N GLU A 99 6.05 -1.09 25.51
CA GLU A 99 4.89 -0.17 25.49
C GLU A 99 5.17 1.15 24.73
N THR A 100 6.42 1.37 24.32
CA THR A 100 6.88 2.55 23.57
C THR A 100 7.20 2.26 22.11
N ALA A 101 7.19 1.00 21.69
CA ALA A 101 7.44 0.60 20.32
C ALA A 101 6.23 0.96 19.44
N ALA A 102 6.49 1.37 18.20
CA ALA A 102 5.42 1.46 17.21
C ALA A 102 5.16 0.06 16.64
N THR A 103 3.90 -0.34 16.54
CA THR A 103 3.48 -1.66 16.03
C THR A 103 2.97 -1.56 14.60
N PHE A 104 3.29 -2.58 13.81
CA PHE A 104 2.86 -2.70 12.42
C PHE A 104 2.23 -4.05 12.21
N ALA A 105 1.01 -4.08 11.64
CA ALA A 105 0.34 -5.30 11.23
C ALA A 105 -0.21 -5.16 9.81
N PHE A 106 -0.15 -6.23 9.02
CA PHE A 106 -0.51 -6.22 7.60
C PHE A 106 -1.58 -7.25 7.33
N TYR A 107 -2.74 -6.82 6.85
CA TYR A 107 -3.91 -7.65 6.63
C TYR A 107 -4.25 -7.70 5.14
N VAL A 108 -4.67 -8.86 4.68
CA VAL A 108 -5.18 -9.07 3.32
C VAL A 108 -6.65 -9.47 3.41
N SER A 109 -7.51 -8.84 2.61
CA SER A 109 -8.93 -9.18 2.57
C SER A 109 -9.12 -10.68 2.32
N GLY A 110 -9.92 -11.32 3.17
CA GLY A 110 -10.21 -12.75 3.15
C GLY A 110 -9.33 -13.60 4.09
N GLU A 111 -8.26 -13.05 4.64
CA GLU A 111 -7.42 -13.70 5.65
C GLU A 111 -7.89 -13.35 7.07
N GLU A 112 -7.88 -14.31 7.99
CA GLU A 112 -8.35 -14.13 9.37
C GLU A 112 -7.29 -13.53 10.31
N ALA A 113 -6.02 -13.56 9.89
CA ALA A 113 -4.84 -13.14 10.65
C ALA A 113 -3.97 -12.20 9.80
N PRO A 114 -3.12 -11.36 10.41
CA PRO A 114 -2.16 -10.58 9.65
C PRO A 114 -1.19 -11.52 8.91
N ILE A 115 -0.79 -11.12 7.71
CA ILE A 115 0.21 -11.83 6.89
C ILE A 115 1.65 -11.49 7.30
N ALA A 116 1.81 -10.40 8.05
CA ALA A 116 3.06 -9.98 8.66
C ALA A 116 2.73 -9.08 9.87
N GLU A 117 3.60 -9.12 10.87
CA GLU A 117 3.56 -8.20 12.01
C GLU A 117 4.99 -7.92 12.47
N PHE A 118 5.25 -6.70 12.93
CA PHE A 118 6.51 -6.37 13.60
C PHE A 118 6.38 -5.13 14.47
N SER A 119 7.42 -4.84 15.24
CA SER A 119 7.52 -3.64 16.06
C SER A 119 8.83 -2.91 15.80
N VAL A 120 8.78 -1.58 15.85
CA VAL A 120 9.95 -0.71 15.71
C VAL A 120 10.18 -0.01 17.04
N GLU A 121 11.24 -0.43 17.73
CA GLU A 121 11.71 0.25 18.94
C GLU A 121 12.26 1.64 18.59
N ASP A 122 12.11 2.60 19.50
CA ASP A 122 12.58 3.98 19.32
C ASP A 122 12.08 4.66 18.02
N ALA A 123 10.86 4.33 17.58
CA ALA A 123 10.25 4.85 16.35
C ALA A 123 9.85 6.33 16.40
N GLU A 124 9.85 6.95 17.59
CA GLU A 124 9.47 8.35 17.78
C GLU A 124 10.28 9.28 16.86
N GLY A 125 9.57 10.08 16.07
CA GLY A 125 10.16 11.03 15.13
C GLY A 125 10.54 10.45 13.76
N LEU A 126 10.46 9.13 13.56
CA LEU A 126 10.55 8.53 12.22
C LEU A 126 9.25 8.75 11.46
N SER A 127 9.32 8.76 10.13
CA SER A 127 8.13 8.59 9.29
C SER A 127 7.68 7.13 9.23
N VAL A 128 6.41 6.90 8.87
CA VAL A 128 5.90 5.54 8.59
C VAL A 128 6.76 4.82 7.56
N LEU A 129 7.21 5.52 6.50
CA LEU A 129 8.07 4.92 5.49
C LEU A 129 9.43 4.51 6.07
N GLU A 130 10.10 5.38 6.83
CA GLU A 130 11.39 5.05 7.45
C GLU A 130 11.27 3.86 8.43
N ALA A 131 10.16 3.77 9.16
CA ALA A 131 9.89 2.64 10.04
C ALA A 131 9.67 1.34 9.25
N LEU A 132 8.94 1.37 8.12
CA LEU A 132 8.81 0.23 7.22
C LEU A 132 10.17 -0.20 6.64
N GLU A 133 10.98 0.75 6.19
CA GLU A 133 12.33 0.50 5.64
C GLU A 133 13.30 -0.06 6.68
N SER A 134 13.03 0.12 7.97
CA SER A 134 13.88 -0.42 9.05
C SER A 134 13.75 -1.95 9.20
N ASN A 135 12.65 -2.54 8.71
CA ASN A 135 12.45 -3.97 8.70
C ASN A 135 13.04 -4.59 7.43
N GLU A 136 14.10 -5.39 7.57
CA GLU A 136 14.78 -6.06 6.45
C GLU A 136 14.04 -7.32 5.93
N GLU A 137 13.07 -7.83 6.69
CA GLU A 137 12.28 -9.03 6.35
C GLU A 137 11.02 -8.67 5.56
N LEU A 138 10.46 -7.48 5.77
CA LEU A 138 9.31 -6.98 5.02
C LEU A 138 9.69 -6.66 3.57
N THR A 139 9.04 -7.33 2.63
CA THR A 139 9.19 -7.05 1.20
C THR A 139 8.10 -6.09 0.75
N PHE A 140 8.45 -4.87 0.39
CA PHE A 140 7.50 -3.90 -0.16
C PHE A 140 8.10 -3.06 -1.29
N ASN A 141 7.23 -2.38 -2.03
CA ASN A 141 7.62 -1.42 -3.07
C ASN A 141 6.97 -0.07 -2.80
N PHE A 142 7.79 0.94 -2.52
CA PHE A 142 7.36 2.32 -2.45
C PHE A 142 7.62 3.04 -3.77
N ASN A 143 6.59 3.69 -4.31
CA ASN A 143 6.66 4.49 -5.51
C ASN A 143 6.89 5.96 -5.12
N GLU A 144 8.15 6.40 -5.19
CA GLU A 144 8.54 7.77 -4.83
C GLU A 144 7.84 8.85 -5.67
N THR A 145 7.43 8.54 -6.90
CA THR A 145 6.80 9.52 -7.80
C THR A 145 5.35 9.76 -7.40
N GLU A 146 4.62 8.69 -7.07
CA GLU A 146 3.22 8.76 -6.68
C GLU A 146 3.02 8.95 -5.17
N GLY A 147 4.07 8.68 -4.38
CA GLY A 147 4.03 8.78 -2.92
C GLY A 147 3.18 7.69 -2.27
N VAL A 148 3.06 6.53 -2.91
CA VAL A 148 2.22 5.40 -2.47
C VAL A 148 3.04 4.11 -2.37
N VAL A 149 2.56 3.18 -1.55
CA VAL A 149 3.09 1.81 -1.51
C VAL A 149 2.34 0.98 -2.56
N ASP A 150 3.06 0.52 -3.58
CA ASP A 150 2.49 -0.23 -4.71
C ASP A 150 2.29 -1.71 -4.39
N SER A 151 3.14 -2.28 -3.53
CA SER A 151 3.00 -3.66 -3.07
C SER A 151 3.64 -3.91 -1.72
N ILE A 152 3.08 -4.87 -0.98
CA ILE A 152 3.63 -5.44 0.27
C ILE A 152 3.45 -6.96 0.19
N GLU A 153 4.47 -7.73 0.54
CA GLU A 153 4.49 -9.20 0.58
C GLU A 153 3.95 -9.85 -0.72
N GLY A 154 4.20 -9.21 -1.86
CA GLY A 154 3.80 -9.69 -3.19
C GLY A 154 2.36 -9.37 -3.61
N TYR A 155 1.58 -8.68 -2.77
CA TYR A 155 0.25 -8.17 -3.14
C TYR A 155 0.39 -6.77 -3.75
N GLU A 156 0.18 -6.66 -5.06
CA GLU A 156 0.22 -5.40 -5.81
C GLU A 156 -1.17 -4.75 -5.88
N ASN A 157 -1.23 -3.42 -5.82
CA ASN A 157 -2.47 -2.67 -5.98
C ASN A 157 -3.17 -2.99 -7.31
N ASP A 158 -4.43 -3.40 -7.26
CA ASP A 158 -5.30 -3.59 -8.42
C ASP A 158 -6.42 -2.55 -8.45
N TYR A 159 -6.14 -1.45 -9.12
CA TYR A 159 -7.09 -0.36 -9.35
C TYR A 159 -8.29 -0.74 -10.22
N THR A 160 -8.28 -1.89 -10.91
CA THR A 160 -9.40 -2.36 -11.73
C THR A 160 -10.55 -2.86 -10.86
N VAL A 161 -10.21 -3.55 -9.77
CA VAL A 161 -11.19 -4.10 -8.81
C VAL A 161 -11.26 -3.29 -7.51
N GLY A 162 -10.37 -2.32 -7.34
CA GLY A 162 -10.35 -1.42 -6.18
C GLY A 162 -9.62 -1.98 -4.97
N ASN A 163 -8.81 -3.04 -5.15
CA ASN A 163 -7.99 -3.59 -4.07
C ASN A 163 -6.69 -2.80 -3.99
N THR A 164 -6.51 -2.07 -2.89
CA THR A 164 -5.34 -1.21 -2.68
C THR A 164 -4.86 -1.32 -1.25
N TRP A 165 -3.56 -1.16 -1.05
CA TRP A 165 -2.98 -0.96 0.27
C TRP A 165 -3.39 0.40 0.85
N THR A 166 -4.06 0.34 1.98
CA THR A 166 -4.44 1.52 2.77
C THR A 166 -3.96 1.29 4.20
N TYR A 167 -3.32 2.29 4.79
CA TYR A 167 -2.94 2.22 6.19
C TYR A 167 -3.87 3.04 7.08
N VAL A 168 -4.08 2.51 8.27
CA VAL A 168 -4.84 3.06 9.39
C VAL A 168 -3.82 3.43 10.45
N TYR A 169 -3.96 4.63 10.99
CA TYR A 169 -3.06 5.18 12.00
C TYR A 169 -3.86 5.33 13.29
N ASN A 170 -3.47 4.58 14.33
CA ASN A 170 -4.14 4.57 15.63
C ASN A 170 -5.67 4.33 15.54
N GLY A 171 -6.09 3.38 14.68
CA GLY A 171 -7.50 3.01 14.49
C GLY A 171 -8.34 3.97 13.64
N GLU A 172 -7.73 5.03 13.09
CA GLU A 172 -8.37 6.01 12.21
C GLU A 172 -7.73 6.03 10.83
N TYR A 173 -8.46 6.48 9.81
CA TYR A 173 -7.85 6.71 8.50
C TYR A 173 -6.71 7.72 8.61
N ALA A 174 -5.57 7.35 8.06
CA ALA A 174 -4.43 8.24 8.01
C ALA A 174 -4.78 9.51 7.21
N GLN A 175 -4.49 10.67 7.79
CA GLN A 175 -4.70 11.97 7.15
C GLN A 175 -3.47 12.46 6.38
N LEU A 176 -2.33 11.82 6.61
CA LEU A 176 -1.05 12.07 5.96
C LEU A 176 -0.65 10.83 5.14
N GLY A 177 0.31 10.98 4.24
CA GLY A 177 0.93 9.85 3.55
C GLY A 177 2.15 9.33 4.32
N VAL A 178 2.65 8.15 3.95
CA VAL A 178 3.71 7.44 4.69
C VAL A 178 5.03 8.21 4.86
N VAL A 179 5.35 9.12 3.94
CA VAL A 179 6.54 9.98 4.01
C VAL A 179 6.37 11.11 5.03
N SER A 180 5.14 11.57 5.24
CA SER A 180 4.83 12.75 6.07
C SER A 180 4.26 12.41 7.44
N GLN A 181 3.69 11.22 7.61
CA GLN A 181 3.20 10.75 8.90
C GLN A 181 4.39 10.44 9.81
N THR A 182 4.65 11.33 10.76
CA THR A 182 5.64 11.13 11.82
C THR A 182 5.02 10.30 12.94
N LEU A 183 5.79 9.35 13.47
CA LEU A 183 5.40 8.45 14.54
C LEU A 183 5.69 9.03 15.93
N GLU A 184 4.82 8.72 16.86
CA GLU A 184 4.96 8.90 18.30
C GLU A 184 5.17 7.52 18.97
N ALA A 185 5.65 7.53 20.22
CA ALA A 185 5.89 6.30 20.96
C ALA A 185 4.57 5.53 21.22
N GLY A 186 4.56 4.24 20.91
CA GLY A 186 3.39 3.37 21.10
C GLY A 186 2.33 3.45 20.00
N ASP A 187 2.61 4.10 18.88
CA ASP A 187 1.68 4.18 17.74
C ASP A 187 1.39 2.80 17.14
N GLU A 188 0.16 2.63 16.67
CA GLU A 188 -0.33 1.45 15.95
C GLU A 188 -0.57 1.80 14.47
N ILE A 189 0.05 1.02 13.58
CA ILE A 189 0.00 1.22 12.14
C ILE A 189 -0.47 -0.07 11.48
N ASP A 190 -1.76 -0.12 11.16
CA ASP A 190 -2.37 -1.26 10.49
C ASP A 190 -2.48 -1.02 8.99
N TRP A 191 -2.02 -1.97 8.19
CA TRP A 191 -2.12 -1.96 6.74
C TRP A 191 -3.18 -2.95 6.28
N TYR A 192 -4.06 -2.53 5.37
CA TYR A 192 -5.11 -3.36 4.81
C TYR A 192 -5.01 -3.36 3.29
N TYR A 193 -4.90 -4.55 2.70
CA TYR A 193 -5.07 -4.76 1.27
C TYR A 193 -6.50 -5.23 0.98
N GLY A 194 -7.26 -4.38 0.29
CA GLY A 194 -8.64 -4.67 -0.06
C GLY A 194 -9.35 -3.43 -0.55
N THR A 195 -10.67 -3.50 -0.58
CA THR A 195 -11.53 -2.35 -0.85
C THR A 195 -11.72 -1.52 0.41
N ILE A 196 -12.04 -0.23 0.23
CA ILE A 196 -12.20 0.69 1.36
C ILE A 196 -13.29 0.28 2.36
N ASP A 197 -14.31 -0.44 1.89
CA ASP A 197 -15.45 -0.90 2.71
C ASP A 197 -15.06 -2.04 3.68
N GLU A 198 -13.91 -2.67 3.48
CA GLU A 198 -13.43 -3.79 4.29
C GLU A 198 -12.51 -3.36 5.43
N ILE A 199 -12.13 -2.07 5.47
CA ILE A 199 -11.22 -1.54 6.48
C ILE A 199 -11.98 -1.28 7.78
N PRO A 200 -11.56 -1.87 8.92
CA PRO A 200 -12.26 -1.75 10.19
C PRO A 200 -11.93 -0.43 10.90
N ILE A 201 -12.44 0.69 10.38
CA ILE A 201 -12.26 1.99 11.03
C ILE A 201 -13.28 2.24 12.15
N ASN A 202 -12.81 2.76 13.28
CA ASN A 202 -13.66 3.20 14.38
C ASN A 202 -14.28 4.57 14.08
N VAL A 203 -15.36 4.60 13.29
CA VAL A 203 -16.17 5.82 13.16
C VAL A 203 -16.97 6.04 14.44
N VAL A 204 -16.50 6.96 15.29
CA VAL A 204 -17.33 7.49 16.39
C VAL A 204 -18.52 8.22 15.75
N PRO A 205 -19.78 7.82 16.01
CA PRO A 205 -20.93 8.50 15.43
C PRO A 205 -21.05 9.93 15.99
N GLU A 206 -21.23 10.92 15.09
CA GLU A 206 -21.48 12.34 15.42
C GLU A 206 -22.83 12.58 16.13
#